data_AF-A0A1L3J9P9-F1
#
_entry.id   AF-A0A1L3J9P9-F1
#
_cell.length_a   1.000
_cell.length_b   1.000
_cell.length_c   1.000
_cell.angle_alpha   90.00
_cell.angle_beta   90.00
_cell.angle_gamma   90.00
#
_symmetry.space_group_name_H-M   'P 1'
#
loop_
_entity.id
_entity.type
_entity.pdbx_description
1 polymer ?
#
loop_
_entity_poly.entity_id
_entity_poly.type
_entity_poly.pdbx_seq_one_letter_code
_entity_poly.pdbx_strand_id
1 'polypeptide(L)'
;MRIFTIAALSLALAACAGPNAHNGGQRAPIFSVNPSGVLALDIAQSRRAKEDGAWAALKKDADDDAILFIPEPVNAKKYLSEMGKGPQNVKWQPHQIFMSCDGRSAVTTGAIQWGEKHGYYSTIWQYKERSPGNGQWYWTLTHSAPLDTPRPAPELLQTKIAKCAEKPPVMINAPAEGVEMKQGLSRDQTLSWIWQFNPDKSHILIANIWNGESWENILMDNIRADKK
;
A
#
# COMPACT_ATOMS: atom_id res chain seq x y z
N MET A 1 18.43 60.21 64.80
CA MET A 1 17.20 59.65 65.39
C MET A 1 16.26 59.34 64.24
N ARG A 2 16.05 58.05 63.96
CA ARG A 2 15.36 57.54 62.77
C ARG A 2 13.86 57.38 63.07
N ILE A 3 13.00 57.93 62.23
CA ILE A 3 11.55 57.73 62.28
C ILE A 3 11.19 56.73 61.18
N PHE A 4 10.54 55.64 61.59
CA PHE A 4 9.94 54.64 60.71
C PHE A 4 8.65 55.17 60.11
N THR A 5 8.39 54.89 58.84
CA THR A 5 7.03 54.90 58.28
C THR A 5 6.92 53.75 57.27
N ILE A 6 6.04 52.81 57.60
CA ILE A 6 5.60 51.70 56.76
C ILE A 6 4.49 52.25 55.85
N ALA A 7 4.56 51.98 54.55
CA ALA A 7 3.41 52.06 53.67
C ALA A 7 3.45 50.90 52.67
N ALA A 8 2.55 49.94 52.89
CA ALA A 8 2.23 48.86 51.98
C ALA A 8 1.38 49.39 50.81
N LEU A 9 1.70 48.98 49.58
CA LEU A 9 0.79 49.16 48.44
C LEU A 9 0.89 47.97 47.46
N SER A 10 -0.01 47.02 47.70
CA SER A 10 -0.92 46.37 46.74
C SER A 10 -0.41 45.86 45.38
N LEU A 11 -0.56 44.54 45.22
CA LEU A 11 -0.55 43.75 43.98
C LEU A 11 -1.37 44.37 42.84
N ALA A 12 -0.79 44.35 41.63
CA ALA A 12 -1.54 44.17 40.38
C ALA A 12 -0.67 43.41 39.36
N LEU A 13 -0.62 42.08 39.49
CA LEU A 13 -0.17 41.20 38.40
C LEU A 13 -1.29 41.16 37.35
N ALA A 14 -1.20 42.02 36.34
CA ALA A 14 -2.01 41.92 35.14
C ALA A 14 -1.57 40.68 34.35
N ALA A 15 -2.23 39.55 34.61
CA ALA A 15 -2.17 38.37 33.77
C ALA A 15 -2.92 38.66 32.47
N CYS A 16 -2.18 38.96 31.39
CA CYS A 16 -2.73 38.88 30.04
C CYS A 16 -2.90 37.40 29.67
N ALA A 17 -3.96 36.77 30.18
CA ALA A 17 -4.48 35.53 29.62
C ALA A 17 -5.15 35.87 28.28
N GLY A 18 -4.36 35.92 27.21
CA GLY A 18 -4.92 35.89 25.86
C GLY A 18 -5.69 34.58 25.67
N PRO A 19 -6.81 34.58 24.95
CA PRO A 19 -7.56 33.35 24.71
C PRO A 19 -6.62 32.38 24.01
N ASN A 20 -6.37 31.25 24.68
CA ASN A 20 -5.80 30.07 24.05
C ASN A 20 -6.77 29.67 22.94
N ALA A 21 -6.55 30.20 21.73
CA ALA A 21 -7.08 29.63 20.53
C ALA A 21 -6.63 28.16 20.55
N HIS A 22 -7.55 27.27 20.91
CA HIS A 22 -7.43 25.86 20.69
C HIS A 22 -7.26 25.71 19.18
N ASN A 23 -6.01 25.73 18.74
CA ASN A 23 -5.63 25.44 17.37
C ASN A 23 -5.79 23.93 17.22
N GLY A 24 -7.05 23.52 17.02
CA GLY A 24 -7.41 22.18 16.62
C GLY A 24 -6.70 21.87 15.32
N GLY A 25 -5.79 20.89 15.38
CA GLY A 25 -5.04 20.42 14.22
C GLY A 25 -3.55 20.68 14.31
N GLN A 26 -2.88 20.09 15.31
CA GLN A 26 -1.54 19.58 15.05
C GLN A 26 -1.69 18.51 13.96
N ARG A 27 -1.56 18.95 12.71
CA ARG A 27 -1.43 18.06 11.55
C ARG A 27 -0.34 17.06 11.91
N ALA A 28 -0.72 15.78 12.00
CA ALA A 28 0.25 14.70 12.12
C ALA A 28 1.36 14.95 11.08
N PRO A 29 2.64 14.72 11.40
CA PRO A 29 3.71 14.91 10.44
C PRO A 29 3.33 14.18 9.15
N ILE A 30 3.32 14.94 8.05
CA ILE A 30 3.03 14.40 6.74
C ILE A 30 4.10 13.34 6.51
N PHE A 31 3.68 12.07 6.46
CA PHE A 31 4.52 11.01 5.97
C PHE A 31 4.96 11.47 4.57
N SER A 32 6.27 11.63 4.35
CA SER A 32 6.74 12.17 3.08
C SER A 32 6.34 11.21 1.96
N VAL A 33 5.58 11.70 0.99
CA VAL A 33 5.16 10.92 -0.17
C VAL A 33 6.42 10.55 -0.95
N ASN A 34 6.77 9.27 -0.95
CA ASN A 34 8.04 8.77 -1.47
C ASN A 34 7.85 7.45 -2.25
N PRO A 35 7.40 7.51 -3.52
CA PRO A 35 7.25 6.32 -4.37
C PRO A 35 8.57 5.54 -4.54
N SER A 36 9.71 6.23 -4.60
CA SER A 36 11.03 5.61 -4.69
C SER A 36 11.38 4.74 -3.48
N GLY A 37 10.83 5.05 -2.30
CA GLY A 37 10.96 4.20 -1.11
C GLY A 37 10.27 2.84 -1.29
N VAL A 38 9.08 2.82 -1.88
CA VAL A 38 8.35 1.57 -2.18
C VAL A 38 9.00 0.82 -3.34
N LEU A 39 9.51 1.54 -4.36
CA LEU A 39 10.33 0.94 -5.42
C LEU A 39 11.51 0.15 -4.83
N ALA A 40 12.24 0.76 -3.90
CA ALA A 40 13.41 0.14 -3.28
C ALA A 40 13.03 -1.11 -2.50
N LEU A 41 11.87 -1.14 -1.84
CA LEU A 41 11.34 -2.34 -1.17
C LEU A 41 11.03 -3.46 -2.16
N ASP A 42 10.38 -3.14 -3.28
CA ASP A 42 10.02 -4.11 -4.32
C ASP A 42 11.28 -4.72 -4.98
N ILE A 43 12.25 -3.89 -5.33
CA ILE A 43 13.55 -4.33 -5.86
C ILE A 43 14.30 -5.18 -4.83
N ALA A 44 14.32 -4.76 -3.56
CA ALA A 44 14.98 -5.52 -2.50
C ALA A 44 14.33 -6.89 -2.29
N GLN A 45 13.00 -6.98 -2.40
CA GLN A 45 12.28 -8.24 -2.34
C GLN A 45 12.60 -9.14 -3.56
N SER A 46 12.61 -8.58 -4.77
CA SER A 46 13.02 -9.30 -6.00
C SER A 46 14.45 -9.84 -5.92
N ARG A 47 15.36 -9.04 -5.36
CA ARG A 47 16.74 -9.47 -5.12
C ARG A 47 16.80 -10.61 -4.09
N ARG A 48 16.10 -10.49 -2.96
CA ARG A 48 16.00 -11.57 -1.97
C ARG A 48 15.43 -12.85 -2.55
N ALA A 49 14.46 -12.77 -3.46
CA ALA A 49 13.89 -13.96 -4.09
C ALA A 49 14.94 -14.76 -4.89
N LYS A 50 15.90 -14.07 -5.53
CA LYS A 50 17.03 -14.70 -6.23
C LYS A 50 18.04 -15.33 -5.26
N GLU A 51 18.28 -14.69 -4.12
CA GLU A 51 19.29 -15.10 -3.14
C GLU A 51 18.76 -16.22 -2.21
N ASP A 52 17.57 -16.01 -1.65
CA ASP A 52 17.00 -16.83 -0.57
C ASP A 52 15.83 -17.72 -1.01
N GLY A 53 15.31 -17.51 -2.22
CA GLY A 53 14.10 -18.16 -2.75
C GLY A 53 12.86 -17.28 -2.64
N ALA A 54 11.97 -17.39 -3.64
CA ALA A 54 10.81 -16.50 -3.79
C ALA A 54 9.83 -16.52 -2.61
N TRP A 55 9.58 -17.69 -2.02
CA TRP A 55 8.63 -17.84 -0.92
C TRP A 55 9.19 -17.27 0.38
N ALA A 56 10.47 -17.49 0.66
CA ALA A 56 11.16 -16.87 1.78
C ALA A 56 11.16 -15.33 1.66
N ALA A 57 11.43 -14.81 0.46
CA ALA A 57 11.44 -13.37 0.21
C ALA A 57 10.06 -12.72 0.38
N LEU A 58 9.00 -13.34 -0.15
CA LEU A 58 7.63 -12.87 0.03
C LEU A 58 7.22 -12.89 1.51
N LYS A 59 7.47 -13.99 2.21
CA LYS A 59 7.09 -14.17 3.63
C LYS A 59 7.65 -13.07 4.53
N LYS A 60 8.85 -12.56 4.25
CA LYS A 60 9.55 -11.57 5.08
C LYS A 60 8.75 -10.29 5.32
N ASP A 61 8.10 -9.79 4.27
CA ASP A 61 7.43 -8.48 4.27
C ASP A 61 5.90 -8.62 4.18
N ALA A 62 5.40 -9.84 4.34
CA ALA A 62 3.98 -10.15 4.30
C ALA A 62 3.28 -9.59 5.54
N ASP A 63 2.14 -8.95 5.33
CA ASP A 63 1.20 -8.69 6.42
C ASP A 63 0.60 -9.98 6.98
N ASP A 64 0.10 -9.95 8.23
CA ASP A 64 -0.52 -11.13 8.86
C ASP A 64 -1.72 -11.67 8.06
N ASP A 65 -2.54 -10.76 7.53
CA ASP A 65 -3.72 -11.07 6.72
C ASP A 65 -3.48 -10.88 5.22
N ALA A 66 -2.21 -10.88 4.80
CA ALA A 66 -1.87 -10.69 3.40
C ALA A 66 -2.41 -11.83 2.54
N ILE A 67 -2.91 -11.47 1.35
CA ILE A 67 -3.41 -12.43 0.36
C ILE A 67 -2.35 -12.65 -0.71
N LEU A 68 -2.04 -13.91 -0.99
CA LEU A 68 -1.17 -14.32 -2.08
C LEU A 68 -1.99 -15.13 -3.08
N PHE A 69 -1.94 -14.77 -4.36
CA PHE A 69 -2.52 -15.60 -5.43
C PHE A 69 -1.51 -16.62 -5.94
N ILE A 70 -1.78 -17.92 -5.74
CA ILE A 70 -0.93 -19.01 -6.25
C ILE A 70 -1.68 -20.35 -6.48
N PRO A 71 -2.37 -20.52 -7.61
CA PRO A 71 -2.99 -19.47 -8.41
C PRO A 71 -4.27 -18.92 -7.73
N GLU A 72 -4.82 -19.66 -6.76
CA GLU A 72 -6.00 -19.30 -5.98
C GLU A 72 -5.58 -18.39 -4.79
N PRO A 73 -6.45 -17.51 -4.27
CA PRO A 73 -6.13 -16.63 -3.16
C PRO A 73 -5.94 -17.43 -1.86
N VAL A 74 -4.79 -17.26 -1.21
CA VAL A 74 -4.50 -17.88 0.09
C VAL A 74 -4.00 -16.84 1.09
N ASN A 75 -4.17 -17.11 2.40
CA ASN A 75 -3.44 -16.34 3.41
C ASN A 75 -1.94 -16.62 3.26
N ALA A 76 -1.18 -15.57 3.01
CA ALA A 76 0.23 -15.63 2.68
C ALA A 76 1.08 -16.23 3.80
N LYS A 77 0.94 -15.73 5.04
CA LYS A 77 1.79 -16.21 6.13
C LYS A 77 1.53 -17.66 6.47
N LYS A 78 0.26 -18.08 6.49
CA LYS A 78 -0.11 -19.48 6.73
C LYS A 78 0.48 -20.37 5.65
N TYR A 79 0.18 -20.06 4.38
CA TYR A 79 0.67 -20.83 3.24
C TYR A 79 2.21 -20.90 3.23
N LEU A 80 2.89 -19.74 3.21
CA LEU A 80 4.35 -19.66 3.11
C LEU A 80 5.10 -20.18 4.35
N SER A 81 4.41 -20.47 5.48
CA SER A 81 5.04 -21.10 6.64
C SER A 81 5.15 -22.61 6.52
N GLU A 82 4.27 -23.22 5.74
CA GLU A 82 4.33 -24.64 5.39
C GLU A 82 5.24 -24.86 4.18
N MET A 83 5.50 -23.81 3.40
CA MET A 83 6.41 -23.84 2.27
C MET A 83 7.88 -23.57 2.68
N GLY A 84 8.81 -24.25 2.03
CA GLY A 84 10.24 -23.97 2.16
C GLY A 84 10.66 -22.65 1.51
N LYS A 85 11.93 -22.55 1.09
CA LYS A 85 12.49 -21.34 0.44
C LYS A 85 11.76 -20.95 -0.85
N GLY A 86 11.21 -21.92 -1.58
CA GLY A 86 10.57 -21.71 -2.88
C GLY A 86 11.57 -21.57 -4.02
N PRO A 87 11.09 -21.33 -5.25
CA PRO A 87 11.92 -21.27 -6.44
C PRO A 87 12.87 -20.06 -6.43
N GLN A 88 14.11 -20.26 -6.90
CA GLN A 88 15.13 -19.20 -7.03
C GLN A 88 15.24 -18.64 -8.46
N ASN A 89 14.61 -19.29 -9.44
CA ASN A 89 14.55 -18.84 -10.83
C ASN A 89 13.40 -17.87 -11.11
N VAL A 90 12.82 -17.28 -10.06
CA VAL A 90 11.76 -16.27 -10.17
C VAL A 90 12.39 -14.89 -10.13
N LYS A 91 12.03 -14.05 -11.10
CA LYS A 91 12.53 -12.67 -11.19
C LYS A 91 11.35 -11.77 -11.54
N TRP A 92 11.17 -10.70 -10.80
CA TRP A 92 10.22 -9.66 -11.17
C TRP A 92 10.88 -8.29 -11.21
N GLN A 93 10.28 -7.40 -12.00
CA GLN A 93 10.78 -6.06 -12.25
C GLN A 93 9.62 -5.05 -12.27
N PRO A 94 9.65 -4.02 -11.42
CA PRO A 94 8.61 -3.01 -11.39
C PRO A 94 8.69 -2.15 -12.65
N HIS A 95 7.53 -1.89 -13.24
CA HIS A 95 7.36 -1.01 -14.39
C HIS A 95 6.63 0.28 -14.01
N GLN A 96 5.71 0.17 -13.06
CA GLN A 96 4.89 1.30 -12.60
C GLN A 96 4.71 1.27 -11.08
N ILE A 97 4.59 2.46 -10.50
CA ILE A 97 4.31 2.66 -9.07
C ILE A 97 3.22 3.69 -8.90
N PHE A 98 2.21 3.33 -8.12
CA PHE A 98 1.11 4.21 -7.75
C PHE A 98 1.11 4.42 -6.24
N MET A 99 0.82 5.62 -5.76
CA MET A 99 0.85 5.93 -4.34
C MET A 99 -0.33 6.81 -3.92
N SER A 100 -0.94 6.46 -2.80
CA SER A 100 -1.94 7.31 -2.11
C SER A 100 -1.38 8.70 -1.78
N CYS A 101 -2.25 9.70 -1.69
CA CYS A 101 -1.89 11.09 -1.38
C CYS A 101 -1.16 11.18 -0.03
N ASP A 102 -1.58 10.42 0.98
CA ASP A 102 -0.94 10.40 2.31
C ASP A 102 0.38 9.61 2.36
N GLY A 103 0.77 8.99 1.24
CA GLY A 103 2.02 8.25 1.07
C GLY A 103 2.07 6.90 1.80
N ARG A 104 1.00 6.45 2.45
CA ARG A 104 1.02 5.25 3.33
C ARG A 104 0.49 3.99 2.67
N SER A 105 0.05 4.06 1.42
CA SER A 105 -0.32 2.91 0.60
C SER A 105 0.16 3.08 -0.82
N ALA A 106 0.59 1.99 -1.45
CA ALA A 106 1.13 2.01 -2.81
C ALA A 106 0.85 0.71 -3.55
N VAL A 107 0.92 0.77 -4.88
CA VAL A 107 0.88 -0.38 -5.79
C VAL A 107 2.19 -0.40 -6.56
N THR A 108 2.87 -1.56 -6.61
CA THR A 108 3.92 -1.83 -7.59
C THR A 108 3.41 -2.87 -8.57
N THR A 109 3.71 -2.68 -9.85
CA THR A 109 3.29 -3.63 -10.89
C THR A 109 4.31 -3.69 -12.02
N GLY A 110 4.41 -4.84 -12.67
CA GLY A 110 5.35 -5.04 -13.77
C GLY A 110 5.41 -6.48 -14.26
N ALA A 111 6.54 -6.85 -14.86
CA ALA A 111 6.75 -8.19 -15.41
C ALA A 111 7.35 -9.14 -14.36
N ILE A 112 6.94 -10.40 -14.42
CA ILE A 112 7.54 -11.51 -13.67
C ILE A 112 7.92 -12.64 -14.62
N GLN A 113 8.97 -13.37 -14.28
CA GLN A 113 9.48 -14.53 -15.00
C GLN A 113 9.67 -15.69 -14.03
N TRP A 114 9.21 -16.88 -14.42
CA TRP A 114 9.45 -18.16 -13.74
C TRP A 114 10.25 -19.07 -14.70
N GLY A 115 11.57 -18.93 -14.70
CA GLY A 115 12.41 -19.54 -15.74
C GLY A 115 12.06 -18.96 -17.12
N GLU A 116 11.61 -19.81 -18.04
CA GLU A 116 11.21 -19.42 -19.40
C GLU A 116 9.78 -18.88 -19.50
N LYS A 117 8.95 -19.08 -18.46
CA LYS A 117 7.58 -18.56 -18.44
C LYS A 117 7.58 -17.11 -18.00
N HIS A 118 6.74 -16.28 -18.62
CA HIS A 118 6.55 -14.88 -18.26
C HIS A 118 5.11 -14.58 -17.88
N GLY A 119 4.93 -13.47 -17.18
CA GLY A 119 3.64 -12.99 -16.76
C GLY A 119 3.70 -11.57 -16.24
N TYR A 120 2.71 -11.23 -15.43
CA TYR A 120 2.71 -10.01 -14.64
C TYR A 120 2.73 -10.29 -13.15
N TYR A 121 3.10 -9.27 -12.38
CA TYR A 121 2.82 -9.22 -10.96
C TYR A 121 2.28 -7.83 -10.59
N SER A 122 1.53 -7.79 -9.50
CA SER A 122 1.02 -6.59 -8.86
C SER A 122 1.01 -6.79 -7.35
N THR A 123 1.60 -5.85 -6.62
CA THR A 123 1.71 -5.90 -5.15
C THR A 123 1.12 -4.63 -4.53
N ILE A 124 0.21 -4.80 -3.56
CA ILE A 124 -0.33 -3.71 -2.75
C ILE A 124 0.47 -3.62 -1.44
N TRP A 125 1.08 -2.47 -1.21
CA TRP A 125 1.87 -2.14 -0.04
C TRP A 125 1.12 -1.21 0.90
N GLN A 126 1.24 -1.43 2.20
CA GLN A 126 0.74 -0.53 3.23
C GLN A 126 1.79 -0.27 4.30
N TYR A 127 1.93 0.99 4.69
CA TYR A 127 2.76 1.39 5.81
C TYR A 127 1.96 1.24 7.11
N LYS A 128 2.41 0.34 7.98
CA LYS A 128 1.85 0.14 9.31
C LYS A 128 2.66 0.94 10.33
N GLU A 129 2.13 2.11 10.67
CA GLU A 129 2.65 2.97 11.73
C GLU A 129 2.41 2.32 13.09
N ARG A 130 3.47 2.16 13.89
CA ARG A 130 3.41 1.61 15.27
C ARG A 130 3.40 2.73 16.30
N SER A 131 4.13 3.80 16.04
CA SER A 131 4.13 5.05 16.80
C SER A 131 4.44 6.22 15.85
N PRO A 132 4.20 7.48 16.22
CA PRO A 132 4.45 8.62 15.34
C PRO A 132 5.87 8.59 14.75
N GLY A 133 5.98 8.51 13.43
CA GLY A 133 7.25 8.47 12.71
C GLY A 133 8.01 7.13 12.77
N ASN A 134 7.41 6.07 13.32
CA ASN A 134 7.99 4.74 13.38
C ASN A 134 6.97 3.69 12.93
N GLY A 135 7.36 2.88 11.96
CA GLY A 135 6.50 1.92 11.30
C GLY A 135 7.23 1.20 10.20
N GLN A 136 6.55 0.25 9.58
CA GLN A 136 7.14 -0.61 8.57
C GLN A 136 6.15 -0.84 7.43
N TRP A 137 6.68 -0.97 6.23
CA TRP A 137 5.92 -1.40 5.07
C TRP A 137 5.69 -2.90 5.09
N TYR A 138 4.46 -3.30 4.83
CA TYR A 138 4.06 -4.67 4.58
C TYR A 138 3.28 -4.72 3.28
N TRP A 139 3.44 -5.79 2.50
CA TRP A 139 2.52 -6.06 1.42
C TRP A 139 1.28 -6.79 1.96
N THR A 140 0.12 -6.44 1.42
CA THR A 140 -1.19 -6.96 1.86
C THR A 140 -1.89 -7.79 0.78
N LEU A 141 -1.45 -7.64 -0.47
CA LEU A 141 -1.90 -8.44 -1.59
C LEU A 141 -0.75 -8.56 -2.59
N THR A 142 -0.47 -9.78 -3.05
CA THR A 142 0.33 -10.02 -4.25
C THR A 142 -0.50 -10.85 -5.21
N HIS A 143 -0.63 -10.35 -6.43
CA HIS A 143 -1.31 -10.99 -7.54
C HIS A 143 -0.31 -11.21 -8.67
N SER A 144 -0.27 -12.42 -9.22
CA SER A 144 0.60 -12.73 -10.36
C SER A 144 0.04 -13.88 -11.16
N ALA A 145 0.17 -13.82 -12.48
CA ALA A 145 -0.29 -14.88 -13.36
C ALA A 145 0.49 -14.87 -14.69
N PRO A 146 0.55 -16.01 -15.39
CA PRO A 146 1.19 -16.10 -16.70
C PRO A 146 0.47 -15.22 -17.74
N LEU A 147 1.22 -14.78 -18.75
CA LEU A 147 0.69 -14.10 -19.93
C LEU A 147 1.20 -14.78 -21.19
N ASP A 148 0.42 -14.79 -22.26
CA ASP A 148 0.89 -15.28 -23.56
C ASP A 148 2.04 -14.41 -24.10
N THR A 149 1.91 -13.09 -23.93
CA THR A 149 2.93 -12.11 -24.31
C THR A 149 3.51 -11.44 -23.05
N PRO A 150 4.84 -11.27 -22.93
CA PRO A 150 5.43 -10.58 -21.79
C PRO A 150 4.84 -9.18 -21.62
N ARG A 151 4.63 -8.75 -20.37
CA ARG A 151 4.23 -7.36 -20.10
C ARG A 151 5.30 -6.41 -20.66
N PRO A 152 4.96 -5.47 -21.56
CA PRO A 152 5.93 -4.56 -22.16
C PRO A 152 6.64 -3.74 -21.08
N ALA A 153 7.97 -3.74 -21.11
CA ALA A 153 8.75 -2.89 -20.22
C ALA A 153 8.72 -1.44 -20.74
N PRO A 154 8.41 -0.45 -19.89
CA PRO A 154 8.52 0.94 -20.29
C PRO A 154 9.99 1.35 -20.38
N GLU A 155 10.30 2.36 -21.20
CA GLU A 155 11.64 2.94 -21.29
C GLU A 155 12.08 3.55 -19.96
N LEU A 156 11.14 4.19 -19.26
CA LEU A 156 11.32 4.78 -17.94
C LEU A 156 10.26 4.25 -16.98
N LEU A 157 10.66 3.99 -15.74
CA LEU A 157 9.73 3.63 -14.66
C LEU A 157 8.67 4.74 -14.52
N GLN A 158 7.41 4.36 -14.53
CA GLN A 158 6.30 5.31 -14.40
C GLN A 158 5.87 5.44 -12.95
N THR A 159 5.59 6.66 -12.51
CA THR A 159 5.10 6.92 -11.15
C THR A 159 3.88 7.83 -11.20
N LYS A 160 2.91 7.59 -10.32
CA LYS A 160 1.74 8.45 -10.15
C LYS A 160 1.27 8.49 -8.70
N ILE A 161 0.96 9.69 -8.24
CA ILE A 161 0.51 9.95 -6.86
C ILE A 161 -0.93 10.46 -6.93
N ALA A 162 -1.77 10.01 -6.01
CA ALA A 162 -3.16 10.47 -5.90
C ALA A 162 -3.21 11.95 -5.55
N LYS A 163 -4.21 12.68 -6.03
CA LYS A 163 -4.39 14.06 -5.60
C LYS A 163 -4.95 14.11 -4.19
N CYS A 164 -4.34 14.96 -3.36
CA CYS A 164 -4.87 15.37 -2.07
C CYS A 164 -6.00 16.38 -2.28
N ALA A 165 -7.21 15.87 -2.56
CA ALA A 165 -8.40 16.70 -2.76
C ALA A 165 -9.50 16.31 -1.75
N GLU A 166 -10.73 16.72 -2.01
CA GLU A 166 -11.90 16.29 -1.23
C GLU A 166 -11.95 14.77 -1.14
N LYS A 167 -12.56 14.29 -0.03
CA LYS A 167 -12.61 12.88 0.30
C LYS A 167 -13.34 12.12 -0.82
N PRO A 168 -12.69 11.14 -1.48
CA PRO A 168 -13.30 10.41 -2.59
C PRO A 168 -14.55 9.66 -2.14
N PRO A 169 -15.58 9.52 -2.99
CA PRO A 169 -16.70 8.65 -2.71
C PRO A 169 -16.20 7.19 -2.63
N VAL A 170 -16.58 6.49 -1.55
CA VAL A 170 -16.28 5.06 -1.41
C VAL A 170 -17.42 4.25 -2.02
N MET A 171 -17.13 3.50 -3.08
CA MET A 171 -18.08 2.53 -3.63
C MET A 171 -17.96 1.22 -2.87
N ILE A 172 -19.06 0.75 -2.30
CA ILE A 172 -19.14 -0.58 -1.68
C ILE A 172 -19.53 -1.57 -2.77
N ASN A 173 -18.70 -2.59 -2.97
CA ASN A 173 -19.01 -3.66 -3.92
C ASN A 173 -19.41 -4.91 -3.16
N ALA A 174 -20.58 -5.48 -3.48
CA ALA A 174 -20.96 -6.80 -3.02
C ALA A 174 -20.54 -7.83 -4.09
N PRO A 175 -19.91 -8.95 -3.70
CA PRO A 175 -19.63 -10.02 -4.65
C PRO A 175 -20.93 -10.68 -5.12
N ALA A 176 -20.90 -11.21 -6.35
CA ALA A 176 -21.94 -12.15 -6.79
C ALA A 176 -21.86 -13.44 -5.94
N GLU A 177 -22.95 -14.22 -5.94
CA GLU A 177 -22.98 -15.49 -5.20
C GLU A 177 -21.85 -16.41 -5.65
N GLY A 178 -21.12 -16.98 -4.68
CA GLY A 178 -19.98 -17.87 -4.92
C GLY A 178 -18.67 -17.16 -5.32
N VAL A 179 -18.66 -15.83 -5.48
CA VAL A 179 -17.44 -15.07 -5.78
C VAL A 179 -16.74 -14.68 -4.47
N GLU A 180 -15.49 -15.09 -4.32
CA GLU A 180 -14.63 -14.58 -3.26
C GLU A 180 -14.16 -13.18 -3.63
N MET A 181 -14.20 -12.24 -2.69
CA MET A 181 -13.81 -10.86 -2.91
C MET A 181 -13.24 -10.24 -1.64
N LYS A 182 -12.23 -9.38 -1.80
CA LYS A 182 -11.85 -8.41 -0.78
C LYS A 182 -11.60 -7.05 -1.42
N GLN A 183 -12.20 -6.02 -0.83
CA GLN A 183 -11.94 -4.63 -1.16
C GLN A 183 -11.02 -4.02 -0.10
N GLY A 184 -10.11 -3.16 -0.53
CA GLY A 184 -9.26 -2.37 0.35
C GLY A 184 -9.13 -0.92 -0.11
N LEU A 185 -8.80 -0.07 0.85
CA LEU A 185 -8.63 1.37 0.68
C LEU A 185 -7.38 1.81 1.42
N SER A 186 -6.67 2.79 0.87
CA SER A 186 -5.68 3.55 1.63
C SER A 186 -6.36 4.29 2.78
N ARG A 187 -5.58 4.66 3.79
CA ARG A 187 -6.09 5.33 4.99
C ARG A 187 -6.78 6.66 4.66
N ASP A 188 -6.24 7.40 3.71
CA ASP A 188 -6.80 8.64 3.17
C ASP A 188 -7.87 8.43 2.08
N GLN A 189 -8.15 7.16 1.73
CA GLN A 189 -9.14 6.73 0.74
C GLN A 189 -8.86 7.23 -0.69
N THR A 190 -7.63 7.64 -1.00
CA THR A 190 -7.26 8.12 -2.34
C THR A 190 -6.69 7.03 -3.26
N LEU A 191 -6.47 5.83 -2.73
CA LEU A 191 -6.10 4.63 -3.47
C LEU A 191 -7.04 3.50 -3.03
N SER A 192 -7.66 2.82 -4.00
CA SER A 192 -8.53 1.67 -3.75
C SER A 192 -8.06 0.46 -4.54
N TRP A 193 -8.32 -0.73 -4.01
CA TRP A 193 -8.16 -1.97 -4.76
C TRP A 193 -9.27 -2.95 -4.41
N ILE A 194 -9.56 -3.83 -5.36
CA ILE A 194 -10.50 -4.92 -5.19
C ILE A 194 -10.00 -6.10 -5.98
N TRP A 195 -10.01 -7.27 -5.36
CA TRP A 195 -9.86 -8.52 -6.08
C TRP A 195 -11.12 -9.35 -6.00
N GLN A 196 -11.37 -10.11 -7.05
CA GLN A 196 -12.43 -11.11 -7.12
C GLN A 196 -11.87 -12.41 -7.65
N PHE A 197 -12.31 -13.54 -7.10
CA PHE A 197 -12.01 -14.89 -7.56
C PHE A 197 -13.31 -15.65 -7.76
N ASN A 198 -13.57 -16.07 -8.99
CA ASN A 198 -14.81 -16.72 -9.40
C ASN A 198 -14.71 -18.25 -9.27
N PRO A 199 -15.85 -18.97 -9.16
CA PRO A 199 -15.87 -20.43 -9.11
C PRO A 199 -15.24 -21.13 -10.33
N ASP A 200 -15.23 -20.45 -11.49
CA ASP A 200 -14.58 -20.94 -12.73
C ASP A 200 -13.07 -20.66 -12.78
N LYS A 201 -12.48 -20.21 -11.66
CA LYS A 201 -11.08 -19.83 -11.46
C LYS A 201 -10.64 -18.57 -12.19
N SER A 202 -11.53 -17.92 -12.95
CA SER A 202 -11.28 -16.57 -13.44
C SER A 202 -11.18 -15.61 -12.26
N HIS A 203 -10.31 -14.62 -12.38
CA HIS A 203 -10.09 -13.69 -11.28
C HIS A 203 -9.49 -12.39 -11.79
N ILE A 204 -9.73 -11.35 -11.01
CA ILE A 204 -9.35 -10.00 -11.40
C ILE A 204 -8.84 -9.23 -10.19
N LEU A 205 -7.82 -8.41 -10.41
CA LEU A 205 -7.39 -7.34 -9.51
C LEU A 205 -7.58 -6.01 -10.21
N ILE A 206 -8.37 -5.13 -9.61
CA ILE A 206 -8.54 -3.74 -10.03
C ILE A 206 -7.94 -2.85 -8.95
N ALA A 207 -7.13 -1.86 -9.35
CA ALA A 207 -6.74 -0.76 -8.47
C ALA A 207 -7.06 0.59 -9.12
N ASN A 208 -7.47 1.55 -8.30
CA ASN A 208 -7.83 2.89 -8.74
C ASN A 208 -7.15 3.94 -7.85
N ILE A 209 -6.91 5.12 -8.44
CA ILE A 209 -6.34 6.28 -7.75
C ILE A 209 -7.27 7.48 -7.92
N TRP A 210 -7.34 8.35 -6.91
CA TRP A 210 -8.11 9.58 -6.99
C TRP A 210 -7.32 10.67 -7.73
N ASN A 211 -7.91 11.22 -8.79
CA ASN A 211 -7.28 12.29 -9.58
C ASN A 211 -7.70 13.71 -9.16
N GLY A 212 -8.54 13.83 -8.13
CA GLY A 212 -9.11 15.08 -7.63
C GLY A 212 -10.59 15.27 -7.97
N GLU A 213 -11.10 14.56 -8.96
CA GLU A 213 -12.46 14.70 -9.49
C GLU A 213 -13.18 13.35 -9.61
N SER A 214 -12.45 12.31 -10.00
CA SER A 214 -12.97 10.96 -10.22
C SER A 214 -11.92 9.88 -9.90
N TRP A 215 -12.40 8.65 -9.76
CA TRP A 215 -11.56 7.47 -9.69
C TRP A 215 -10.98 7.15 -11.06
N GLU A 216 -9.65 7.12 -11.15
CA GLU A 216 -8.94 6.68 -12.34
C GLU A 216 -8.47 5.23 -12.16
N ASN A 217 -8.77 4.37 -13.13
CA ASN A 217 -8.26 3.01 -13.14
C ASN A 217 -6.76 3.00 -13.50
N ILE A 218 -5.93 2.53 -12.56
CA ILE A 218 -4.47 2.46 -12.72
C ILE A 218 -3.99 1.04 -12.99
N LEU A 219 -4.82 0.05 -12.67
CA LEU A 219 -4.51 -1.36 -12.82
C LEU A 219 -5.79 -2.15 -13.05
N MET A 220 -5.75 -3.04 -14.04
CA MET A 220 -6.76 -4.07 -14.27
C MET A 220 -6.06 -5.34 -14.74
N ASP A 221 -5.75 -6.21 -13.79
CA ASP A 221 -5.12 -7.50 -14.01
C ASP A 221 -6.20 -8.57 -14.04
N ASN A 222 -6.49 -9.12 -15.22
CA ASN A 222 -7.63 -10.02 -15.43
C ASN A 222 -7.16 -11.37 -16.01
N ILE A 223 -7.49 -12.45 -15.31
CA ILE A 223 -7.35 -13.82 -15.79
C ILE A 223 -8.73 -14.37 -16.12
N ARG A 224 -8.91 -14.73 -17.38
CA ARG A 224 -10.14 -15.35 -17.89
C ARG A 224 -10.20 -16.80 -17.47
N ALA A 225 -11.41 -17.34 -17.42
CA ALA A 225 -11.61 -18.77 -17.24
C ALA A 225 -10.92 -19.53 -18.39
N ASP A 226 -10.36 -20.70 -18.07
CA ASP A 226 -9.83 -21.60 -19.08
C ASP A 226 -10.95 -21.96 -20.06
N LYS A 227 -10.66 -21.86 -21.37
CA LYS A 227 -11.56 -22.37 -22.39
C LYS A 227 -11.57 -23.90 -22.25
N LYS A 228 -12.72 -24.46 -21.86
CA LYS A 228 -12.96 -25.91 -21.92
C LYS A 228 -12.85 -26.44 -23.34
#